data_AF-A0A8J4VYC8-F1
#
_entry.id   AF-A0A8J4VYC8-F1
#
_cell.length_a   1.000
_cell.length_b   1.000
_cell.length_c   1.000
_cell.angle_alpha   90.00
_cell.angle_beta   90.00
_cell.angle_gamma   90.00
#
_symmetry.space_group_name_H-M   'P 1'
#
loop_
_entity.id
_entity.type
_entity.pdbx_description
1 polymer ?
#
loop_
_entity_poly.entity_id
_entity_poly.type
_entity_poly.pdbx_seq_one_letter_code
_entity_poly.pdbx_strand_id
1 'polypeptide(L)'
;MDHCRKQSLRFGTQILTETINKVDFSTTPFKVFTDSKIVIANSIIVATSVVAKRLDFPGSGEGLRGFWNRGISACAVCDGAAPIFKNRPLEVIGGGDSAMEEATFPTKVLGGLKVKNVLSREISDLKVLGLFFAIGHKPATKFLDGQTKLDSGGYVVTKPRTTQTSVPGVFATGDVQDKKYR
;
A
#
# COMPACT_ATOMS: atom_id res chain seq x y z
N MET A 1 8.01 0.32 -13.39
CA MET A 1 7.21 -0.88 -13.71
C MET A 1 7.50 -1.45 -15.10
N ASP A 2 7.56 -0.63 -16.15
CA ASP A 2 7.61 -1.07 -17.55
C ASP A 2 8.70 -2.07 -17.90
N HIS A 3 9.91 -1.93 -17.34
CA HIS A 3 11.00 -2.88 -17.57
C HIS A 3 10.63 -4.29 -17.09
N CYS A 4 10.07 -4.41 -15.88
CA CYS A 4 9.57 -5.67 -15.34
C CYS A 4 8.45 -6.24 -16.22
N ARG A 5 7.48 -5.41 -16.63
CA ARG A 5 6.38 -5.84 -17.52
C ARG A 5 6.90 -6.37 -18.88
N LYS A 6 7.86 -5.66 -19.49
CA LYS A 6 8.52 -6.07 -20.74
C LYS A 6 9.31 -7.37 -20.55
N GLN A 7 9.97 -7.56 -19.41
CA GLN A 7 10.70 -8.78 -19.07
C GLN A 7 9.76 -9.99 -18.89
N SER A 8 8.63 -9.83 -18.19
CA SER A 8 7.62 -10.90 -18.05
C SER A 8 7.06 -11.32 -19.42
N LEU A 9 6.71 -10.36 -20.28
CA LEU A 9 6.24 -10.62 -21.65
C LEU A 9 7.30 -11.33 -22.50
N ARG A 10 8.57 -10.94 -22.40
CA ARG A 10 9.71 -11.57 -23.11
C ARG A 10 9.83 -13.08 -22.82
N PHE A 11 9.42 -13.53 -21.64
CA PHE A 11 9.42 -14.94 -21.25
C PHE A 11 8.02 -15.61 -21.33
N GLY A 12 7.12 -15.05 -22.15
CA GLY A 12 5.82 -15.68 -22.46
C GLY A 12 4.72 -15.51 -21.41
N THR A 13 4.90 -14.63 -20.43
CA THR A 13 3.84 -14.33 -19.44
C THR A 13 2.65 -13.69 -20.15
N GLN A 14 1.47 -14.31 -20.11
CA GLN A 14 0.23 -13.67 -20.55
C GLN A 14 -0.22 -12.64 -19.50
N ILE A 15 -0.40 -11.39 -19.92
CA ILE A 15 -0.83 -10.29 -19.04
C ILE A 15 -2.22 -9.82 -19.47
N LEU A 16 -3.23 -10.19 -18.68
CA LEU A 16 -4.59 -9.69 -18.79
C LEU A 16 -4.73 -8.41 -17.97
N THR A 17 -5.15 -7.31 -18.60
CA THR A 17 -5.35 -6.01 -17.92
C THR A 17 -6.75 -5.94 -17.33
N GLU A 18 -7.04 -6.82 -16.37
CA GLU A 18 -8.35 -6.99 -15.74
C GLU A 18 -8.21 -7.06 -14.21
N THR A 19 -9.24 -6.64 -13.47
CA THR A 19 -9.29 -6.79 -12.02
C THR A 19 -9.86 -8.16 -11.66
N ILE A 20 -9.35 -8.78 -10.58
CA ILE A 20 -9.91 -9.99 -9.99
C ILE A 20 -10.90 -9.58 -8.91
N ASN A 21 -12.16 -9.96 -9.09
CA ASN A 21 -13.27 -9.54 -8.23
C ASN A 21 -13.59 -10.59 -7.16
N LYS A 22 -13.38 -11.88 -7.49
CA LYS A 22 -13.64 -13.05 -6.64
C LYS A 22 -12.71 -14.20 -7.01
N VAL A 23 -12.47 -15.10 -6.06
CA VAL A 23 -11.88 -16.43 -6.29
C VAL A 23 -12.78 -17.55 -5.76
N ASP A 24 -12.50 -18.77 -6.19
CA ASP A 24 -12.99 -20.03 -5.62
C ASP A 24 -11.79 -20.96 -5.40
N PHE A 25 -11.45 -21.17 -4.13
CA PHE A 25 -10.38 -22.03 -3.65
C PHE A 25 -10.90 -23.36 -3.05
N SER A 26 -12.21 -23.62 -3.12
CA SER A 26 -12.83 -24.83 -2.54
C SER A 26 -12.42 -26.13 -3.23
N THR A 27 -12.00 -26.04 -4.49
CA THR A 27 -11.70 -27.17 -5.38
C THR A 27 -10.50 -26.85 -6.26
N THR A 28 -9.72 -27.87 -6.61
CA THR A 28 -8.65 -27.80 -7.61
C THR A 28 -9.13 -28.44 -8.93
N PRO A 29 -8.94 -27.80 -10.10
CA PRO A 29 -8.31 -26.51 -10.30
C PRO A 29 -9.14 -25.33 -9.79
N PHE A 30 -8.45 -24.32 -9.27
CA PHE A 30 -9.02 -23.10 -8.72
C PHE A 30 -9.68 -22.25 -9.80
N LYS A 31 -10.66 -21.43 -9.40
CA LYS A 31 -11.35 -20.49 -10.31
C LYS A 31 -11.10 -19.06 -9.87
N VAL A 32 -10.83 -18.18 -10.84
CA VAL A 32 -10.55 -16.75 -10.63
C VAL A 32 -11.51 -15.96 -11.51
N PHE A 33 -12.24 -15.02 -10.94
CA PHE A 33 -13.33 -14.31 -11.61
C PHE A 33 -12.97 -12.85 -11.83
N THR A 34 -13.09 -12.40 -13.08
CA THR A 34 -13.03 -10.99 -13.50
C THR A 34 -14.42 -10.55 -13.98
N ASP A 35 -14.60 -9.29 -14.37
CA ASP A 35 -15.84 -8.82 -15.01
C ASP A 35 -16.12 -9.49 -16.37
N SER A 36 -15.11 -10.05 -17.05
CA SER A 36 -15.24 -10.53 -18.44
C SER A 36 -14.99 -12.03 -18.66
N LYS A 37 -14.35 -12.74 -17.71
CA LYS A 37 -14.10 -14.18 -17.79
C LYS A 37 -13.81 -14.85 -16.44
N ILE A 38 -13.82 -16.18 -16.49
CA ILE A 38 -13.30 -17.08 -15.45
C ILE A 38 -11.97 -17.65 -15.95
N VAL A 39 -10.91 -17.53 -15.14
CA VAL A 39 -9.61 -18.19 -15.36
C VAL A 39 -9.53 -19.41 -14.45
N ILE A 40 -9.07 -20.54 -14.99
CA ILE A 40 -8.92 -21.82 -14.28
C ILE A 40 -7.43 -22.10 -14.09
N ALA A 41 -7.00 -22.43 -12.87
CA ALA A 41 -5.58 -22.60 -12.55
C ALA A 41 -5.29 -23.68 -11.50
N ASN A 42 -4.23 -24.46 -11.71
CA ASN A 42 -3.76 -25.48 -10.74
C ASN A 42 -3.05 -24.87 -9.51
N SER A 43 -2.64 -23.60 -9.59
CA SER A 43 -1.94 -22.88 -8.53
C SER A 43 -2.13 -21.38 -8.68
N ILE A 44 -2.11 -20.64 -7.57
CA ILE A 44 -2.33 -19.19 -7.52
C ILE A 44 -1.21 -18.51 -6.72
N ILE A 45 -0.73 -17.36 -7.21
CA ILE A 45 0.19 -16.48 -6.47
C ILE A 45 -0.52 -15.14 -6.23
N VAL A 46 -0.79 -14.83 -4.96
CA VAL A 46 -1.36 -13.56 -4.53
C VAL A 46 -0.24 -12.55 -4.34
N ALA A 47 -0.18 -11.56 -5.25
CA ALA A 47 0.81 -10.48 -5.25
C ALA A 47 0.13 -9.09 -5.32
N THR A 48 -1.06 -8.95 -4.73
CA THR A 48 -1.91 -7.74 -4.85
C THR A 48 -1.45 -6.56 -4.00
N SER A 49 -0.39 -6.73 -3.19
CA SER A 49 0.22 -5.72 -2.33
C SER A 49 -0.75 -5.08 -1.31
N VAL A 50 -0.40 -3.91 -0.79
CA VAL A 50 -1.18 -3.06 0.11
C VAL A 50 -1.42 -1.69 -0.53
N VAL A 51 -2.38 -0.95 0.00
CA VAL A 51 -2.56 0.48 -0.27
C VAL A 51 -2.31 1.26 1.02
N ALA A 52 -1.41 2.23 0.99
CA ALA A 52 -1.22 3.18 2.09
C ALA A 52 -2.49 4.00 2.30
N LYS A 53 -2.98 4.11 3.54
CA LYS A 53 -4.15 4.95 3.83
C LYS A 53 -3.73 6.42 3.68
N ARG A 54 -4.55 7.20 2.96
CA ARG A 54 -4.40 8.64 2.81
C ARG A 54 -5.58 9.35 3.50
N LEU A 55 -5.40 10.61 3.89
CA LEU A 55 -6.53 11.48 4.27
C LEU A 55 -6.95 12.34 3.06
N ASP A 56 -8.26 12.50 2.89
CA ASP A 56 -8.81 13.45 1.90
C ASP A 56 -8.98 14.83 2.54
N PHE A 57 -8.37 15.84 1.92
CA PHE A 57 -8.53 17.26 2.26
C PHE A 57 -8.10 18.12 1.06
N PRO A 58 -8.49 19.42 0.99
CA PRO A 58 -8.09 20.30 -0.10
C PRO A 58 -6.56 20.36 -0.28
N GLY A 59 -6.06 19.77 -1.37
CA GLY A 59 -4.64 19.67 -1.68
C GLY A 59 -3.97 18.33 -1.36
N SER A 60 -4.67 17.36 -0.75
CA SER A 60 -4.08 16.05 -0.40
C SER A 60 -3.83 15.13 -1.60
N GLY A 61 -4.61 15.30 -2.68
CA GLY A 61 -4.56 14.49 -3.89
C GLY A 61 -3.49 14.90 -4.91
N GLU A 62 -3.67 14.43 -6.14
CA GLU A 62 -2.76 14.65 -7.28
C GLU A 62 -3.19 15.84 -8.17
N GLY A 63 -2.46 16.09 -9.26
CA GLY A 63 -2.79 17.13 -10.23
C GLY A 63 -2.45 18.56 -9.79
N LEU A 64 -2.85 19.56 -10.60
CA LEU A 64 -2.38 20.95 -10.48
C LEU A 64 -2.53 21.56 -9.08
N ARG A 65 -3.64 21.29 -8.38
CA ARG A 65 -3.95 21.81 -7.04
C ARG A 65 -3.58 20.86 -5.90
N GLY A 66 -3.03 19.68 -6.19
CA GLY A 66 -2.73 18.63 -5.23
C GLY A 66 -1.23 18.42 -4.99
N PHE A 67 -0.84 18.11 -3.76
CA PHE A 67 0.56 17.96 -3.35
C PHE A 67 1.05 16.51 -3.24
N TRP A 68 0.21 15.51 -3.55
CA TRP A 68 0.65 14.11 -3.64
C TRP A 68 1.78 13.94 -4.66
N ASN A 69 2.83 13.19 -4.30
CA ASN A 69 4.11 13.07 -5.04
C ASN A 69 4.84 14.42 -5.31
N ARG A 70 4.37 15.53 -4.71
CA ARG A 70 4.94 16.88 -4.81
C ARG A 70 5.16 17.53 -3.44
N GLY A 71 5.17 16.71 -2.39
CA GLY A 71 5.28 17.15 -1.00
C GLY A 71 4.40 16.40 0.01
N ILE A 72 3.48 15.56 -0.45
CA ILE A 72 2.78 14.57 0.38
C ILE A 72 3.20 13.17 -0.09
N SER A 73 3.57 12.32 0.86
CA SER A 73 3.86 10.89 0.67
C SER A 73 3.23 10.05 1.80
N ALA A 74 3.38 8.73 1.73
CA ALA A 74 3.03 7.77 2.78
C ALA A 74 4.12 6.67 2.94
N CYS A 75 5.38 7.02 2.66
CA CYS A 75 6.54 6.18 2.99
C CYS A 75 7.77 7.07 3.25
N ALA A 76 8.05 7.40 4.51
CA ALA A 76 9.24 8.18 4.89
C ALA A 76 10.56 7.51 4.49
N VAL A 77 10.65 6.18 4.55
CA VAL A 77 11.82 5.40 4.14
C VAL A 77 12.08 5.49 2.63
N CYS A 78 11.02 5.56 1.81
CA CYS A 78 11.09 5.60 0.35
C CYS A 78 11.48 7.00 -0.16
N ASP A 79 10.67 8.01 0.20
CA ASP A 79 10.74 9.33 -0.42
C ASP A 79 11.55 10.33 0.42
N GLY A 80 11.77 10.05 1.71
CA GLY A 80 12.46 10.92 2.66
C GLY A 80 13.71 11.55 2.05
N ALA A 81 14.68 10.74 1.66
CA ALA A 81 16.00 11.20 1.22
C ALA A 81 16.03 12.04 -0.08
N ALA A 82 14.88 12.35 -0.70
CA ALA A 82 14.80 13.15 -1.91
C ALA A 82 15.43 14.56 -1.76
N PRO A 83 16.06 15.14 -2.80
CA PRO A 83 16.71 16.45 -2.69
C PRO A 83 15.75 17.60 -2.35
N ILE A 84 14.51 17.52 -2.86
CA ILE A 84 13.40 18.43 -2.52
C ILE A 84 13.14 18.47 -1.00
N PHE A 85 13.43 17.36 -0.30
CA PHE A 85 13.17 17.11 1.11
C PHE A 85 14.37 17.46 2.03
N LYS A 86 15.45 18.08 1.54
CA LYS A 86 16.65 18.33 2.36
C LYS A 86 16.57 19.63 3.19
N ASN A 87 16.80 19.53 4.50
CA ASN A 87 16.96 20.63 5.47
C ASN A 87 15.75 21.60 5.62
N ARG A 88 14.53 21.08 5.74
CA ARG A 88 13.29 21.87 5.92
C ARG A 88 12.39 21.33 7.07
N PRO A 89 11.35 22.03 7.55
CA PRO A 89 10.36 21.47 8.50
C PRO A 89 9.45 20.39 7.87
N LEU A 90 8.83 19.53 8.70
CA LEU A 90 8.03 18.34 8.34
C LEU A 90 6.90 18.10 9.34
N GLU A 91 5.86 17.36 8.93
CA GLU A 91 4.98 16.60 9.83
C GLU A 91 4.81 15.14 9.40
N VAL A 92 4.58 14.27 10.38
CA VAL A 92 4.08 12.91 10.16
C VAL A 92 2.68 12.84 10.77
N ILE A 93 1.65 12.57 9.95
CA ILE A 93 0.29 12.33 10.45
C ILE A 93 0.16 10.85 10.78
N GLY A 94 0.13 10.55 12.08
CA GLY A 94 -0.10 9.23 12.66
C GLY A 94 0.05 9.27 14.18
N GLY A 95 -0.19 8.14 14.86
CA GLY A 95 -0.18 8.08 16.32
C GLY A 95 -0.02 6.66 16.89
N GLY A 96 0.57 5.76 16.11
CA GLY A 96 0.99 4.42 16.54
C GLY A 96 2.42 4.17 16.06
N ASP A 97 2.91 2.94 16.21
CA ASP A 97 4.33 2.59 16.03
C ASP A 97 4.94 3.11 14.73
N SER A 98 4.29 2.88 13.59
CA SER A 98 4.75 3.37 12.28
C SER A 98 4.89 4.90 12.19
N ALA A 99 4.14 5.67 12.97
CA ALA A 99 4.31 7.12 13.03
C ALA A 99 5.55 7.53 13.84
N MET A 100 5.97 6.73 14.82
CA MET A 100 7.21 6.93 15.56
C MET A 100 8.42 6.46 14.75
N GLU A 101 8.29 5.34 14.03
CA GLU A 101 9.28 4.83 13.08
C GLU A 101 9.51 5.83 11.93
N GLU A 102 8.44 6.29 11.27
CA GLU A 102 8.54 7.28 10.19
C GLU A 102 8.99 8.67 10.68
N ALA A 103 8.63 9.09 11.91
CA ALA A 103 9.11 10.36 12.47
C ALA A 103 10.57 10.33 12.95
N THR A 104 11.10 9.14 13.27
CA THR A 104 12.54 8.97 13.54
C THR A 104 13.38 8.81 12.27
N PHE A 105 12.76 8.54 11.11
CA PHE A 105 13.39 8.59 9.78
C PHE A 105 13.51 10.05 9.27
N PRO A 106 14.72 10.63 9.14
CA PRO A 106 14.85 12.08 8.97
C PRO A 106 15.02 12.51 7.51
N THR A 107 13.97 12.99 6.82
CA THR A 107 14.06 14.00 5.71
C THR A 107 12.67 14.51 5.23
N LYS A 108 12.58 15.74 4.67
CA LYS A 108 11.47 16.70 4.88
C LYS A 108 11.06 17.69 3.72
N VAL A 109 9.95 17.52 2.96
CA VAL A 109 9.11 18.62 2.31
C VAL A 109 7.71 18.12 1.78
N LEU A 110 6.56 18.73 1.34
CA LEU A 110 5.61 19.94 1.38
C LEU A 110 5.89 21.48 1.15
N GLY A 111 5.32 22.36 2.01
CA GLY A 111 5.10 23.81 1.80
C GLY A 111 4.30 24.55 2.91
N GLY A 112 3.19 23.98 3.41
CA GLY A 112 2.45 24.47 4.59
C GLY A 112 1.12 23.74 4.80
N LEU A 113 0.62 23.66 6.04
CA LEU A 113 -0.66 23.02 6.40
C LEU A 113 -1.53 23.91 7.29
N LYS A 114 -2.84 23.99 6.99
CA LYS A 114 -3.84 24.54 7.92
C LYS A 114 -4.36 23.41 8.81
N VAL A 115 -3.94 23.39 10.07
CA VAL A 115 -4.28 22.34 11.04
C VAL A 115 -5.42 22.83 11.94
N LYS A 116 -6.37 21.94 12.24
CA LYS A 116 -7.45 22.20 13.21
C LYS A 116 -7.30 21.28 14.42
N ASN A 117 -7.19 21.86 15.61
CA ASN A 117 -7.25 21.10 16.86
C ASN A 117 -8.67 20.53 17.03
N VAL A 118 -8.79 19.20 17.12
CA VAL A 118 -10.10 18.54 17.18
C VAL A 118 -10.83 18.78 18.51
N LEU A 119 -10.10 19.10 19.59
CA LEU A 119 -10.65 19.40 20.91
C LEU A 119 -10.98 20.88 21.08
N SER A 120 -10.00 21.78 21.01
CA SER A 120 -10.21 23.23 21.20
C SER A 120 -10.92 23.91 20.02
N ARG A 121 -11.04 23.21 18.88
CA ARG A 121 -11.57 23.71 17.59
C ARG A 121 -10.76 24.83 16.94
N GLU A 122 -9.67 25.27 17.58
CA GLU A 122 -8.69 26.23 17.08
C GLU A 122 -8.09 25.80 15.74
N ILE A 123 -7.73 26.78 14.90
CA ILE A 123 -7.15 26.57 13.58
C ILE A 123 -5.86 27.36 13.47
N SER A 124 -4.75 26.66 13.17
CA SER A 124 -3.40 27.24 13.07
C SER A 124 -2.80 26.99 11.68
N ASP A 125 -2.05 27.97 11.18
CA ASP A 125 -1.24 27.85 9.97
C ASP A 125 0.15 27.33 10.35
N LEU A 126 0.36 26.04 10.13
CA LEU A 126 1.58 25.34 10.43
C LEU A 126 2.49 25.42 9.21
N LYS A 127 3.59 26.20 9.31
CA LYS A 127 4.58 26.39 8.23
C LYS A 127 5.50 25.16 8.08
N VAL A 128 4.89 24.00 7.98
CA VAL A 128 5.59 22.78 7.64
C VAL A 128 5.83 22.77 6.16
N LEU A 129 7.10 22.93 5.87
CA LEU A 129 7.57 22.63 4.56
C LEU A 129 7.38 21.14 4.24
N GLY A 130 6.86 20.22 5.09
CA GLY A 130 6.65 18.78 4.77
C GLY A 130 5.40 18.06 5.30
N LEU A 131 5.00 16.92 4.67
CA LEU A 131 4.00 15.97 5.19
C LEU A 131 4.17 14.49 4.73
N PHE A 132 4.11 13.54 5.68
CA PHE A 132 3.91 12.09 5.44
C PHE A 132 2.66 11.53 6.16
N PHE A 133 1.99 10.52 5.57
CA PHE A 133 0.90 9.76 6.20
C PHE A 133 1.36 8.42 6.79
N ALA A 134 1.52 8.36 8.12
CA ALA A 134 1.83 7.14 8.88
C ALA A 134 0.59 6.53 9.57
N ILE A 135 -0.59 6.61 8.94
CA ILE A 135 -1.86 6.04 9.43
C ILE A 135 -2.06 4.56 9.05
N GLY A 136 -0.98 3.92 8.59
CA GLY A 136 -0.91 2.50 8.27
C GLY A 136 -1.54 2.10 6.94
N HIS A 137 -1.47 0.81 6.65
CA HIS A 137 -1.73 0.24 5.33
C HIS A 137 -3.00 -0.64 5.33
N LYS A 138 -3.61 -0.82 4.15
CA LYS A 138 -4.75 -1.73 3.91
C LYS A 138 -4.36 -2.77 2.85
N PRO A 139 -4.26 -4.07 3.20
CA PRO A 139 -4.02 -5.12 2.21
C PRO A 139 -5.11 -5.23 1.15
N ALA A 140 -4.70 -5.54 -0.08
CA ALA A 140 -5.60 -5.80 -1.20
C ALA A 140 -6.13 -7.24 -1.17
N THR A 141 -6.71 -7.66 -0.04
CA THR A 141 -7.13 -9.04 0.26
C THR A 141 -8.63 -9.27 0.21
N LYS A 142 -9.46 -8.22 0.04
CA LYS A 142 -10.94 -8.33 0.07
C LYS A 142 -11.49 -9.40 -0.90
N PHE A 143 -10.92 -9.52 -2.10
CA PHE A 143 -11.39 -10.47 -3.13
C PHE A 143 -11.21 -11.95 -2.76
N LEU A 144 -10.43 -12.25 -1.72
CA LEU A 144 -10.18 -13.60 -1.19
C LEU A 144 -11.35 -14.12 -0.34
N ASP A 145 -12.24 -13.23 0.13
CA ASP A 145 -13.50 -13.56 0.81
C ASP A 145 -13.36 -14.61 1.94
N GLY A 146 -12.32 -14.48 2.76
CA GLY A 146 -12.03 -15.39 3.88
C GLY A 146 -11.46 -16.77 3.51
N GLN A 147 -11.33 -17.09 2.22
CA GLN A 147 -10.92 -18.43 1.74
C GLN A 147 -9.45 -18.78 2.01
N THR A 148 -8.64 -17.82 2.48
CA THR A 148 -7.30 -18.08 3.03
C THR A 148 -7.11 -17.30 4.31
N LYS A 149 -6.31 -17.81 5.25
CA LYS A 149 -6.14 -17.20 6.58
C LYS A 149 -5.52 -15.82 6.45
N LEU A 150 -6.25 -14.83 6.96
CA LEU A 150 -5.75 -13.48 7.19
C LEU A 150 -5.46 -13.27 8.68
N ASP A 151 -4.52 -12.37 9.00
CA ASP A 151 -4.32 -11.90 10.38
C ASP A 151 -5.22 -10.70 10.73
N SER A 152 -5.13 -10.21 11.96
CA SER A 152 -5.94 -9.09 12.48
C SER A 152 -5.77 -7.76 11.72
N GLY A 153 -4.72 -7.60 10.90
CA GLY A 153 -4.53 -6.47 10.00
C GLY A 153 -5.02 -6.73 8.56
N GLY A 154 -5.58 -7.92 8.28
CA GLY A 154 -6.05 -8.33 6.95
C GLY A 154 -4.97 -8.87 6.00
N TYR A 155 -3.78 -9.18 6.50
CA TYR A 155 -2.64 -9.68 5.72
C TYR A 155 -2.71 -11.19 5.55
N VAL A 156 -2.30 -11.72 4.41
CA VAL A 156 -2.30 -13.17 4.16
C VAL A 156 -1.24 -13.86 5.02
N VAL A 157 -1.65 -14.83 5.82
CA VAL A 157 -0.75 -15.59 6.69
C VAL A 157 -0.02 -16.64 5.89
N THR A 158 1.30 -16.49 5.77
CA THR A 158 2.21 -17.48 5.17
C THR A 158 2.90 -18.33 6.24
N LYS A 159 3.31 -19.56 5.91
CA LYS A 159 4.14 -20.37 6.81
C LYS A 159 5.55 -19.74 6.91
N PRO A 160 6.16 -19.64 8.11
CA PRO A 160 7.43 -18.94 8.30
C PRO A 160 8.52 -19.32 7.29
N ARG A 161 9.19 -18.30 6.72
CA ARG A 161 10.24 -18.43 5.69
C ARG A 161 9.79 -19.08 4.37
N THR A 162 8.48 -19.08 4.07
CA THR A 162 7.93 -19.55 2.79
C THR A 162 6.84 -18.61 2.27
N THR A 163 6.41 -18.81 1.02
CA THR A 163 5.23 -18.14 0.44
C THR A 163 3.93 -18.95 0.61
N GLN A 164 3.95 -20.13 1.24
CA GLN A 164 2.78 -21.02 1.34
C GLN A 164 1.70 -20.43 2.27
N THR A 165 0.48 -20.27 1.77
CA THR A 165 -0.67 -19.83 2.59
C THR A 165 -1.31 -20.99 3.35
N SER A 166 -2.49 -20.78 3.95
CA SER A 166 -3.27 -21.87 4.54
C SER A 166 -3.92 -22.82 3.52
N VAL A 167 -4.00 -22.44 2.24
CA VAL A 167 -4.56 -23.27 1.17
C VAL A 167 -3.42 -23.89 0.35
N PRO A 168 -3.31 -25.23 0.25
CA PRO A 168 -2.33 -25.89 -0.61
C PRO A 168 -2.48 -25.42 -2.06
N GLY A 169 -1.37 -25.12 -2.75
CA GLY A 169 -1.39 -24.59 -4.12
C GLY A 169 -1.67 -23.09 -4.24
N VAL A 170 -2.03 -22.41 -3.15
CA VAL A 170 -2.13 -20.94 -3.10
C VAL A 170 -0.97 -20.37 -2.29
N PHE A 171 -0.24 -19.46 -2.93
CA PHE A 171 0.95 -18.78 -2.40
C PHE A 171 0.69 -17.27 -2.29
N ALA A 172 1.42 -16.57 -1.43
CA ALA A 172 1.40 -15.11 -1.34
C ALA A 172 2.82 -14.53 -1.32
N THR A 173 3.00 -13.31 -1.85
CA THR A 173 4.31 -12.65 -1.94
C THR A 173 4.17 -11.12 -1.95
N GLY A 174 5.22 -10.42 -1.52
CA GLY A 174 5.22 -8.97 -1.30
C GLY A 174 4.33 -8.54 -0.13
N ASP A 175 4.01 -7.25 -0.09
CA ASP A 175 3.41 -6.52 1.05
C ASP A 175 2.07 -7.12 1.51
N VAL A 176 1.36 -7.85 0.64
CA VAL A 176 0.08 -8.51 0.99
C VAL A 176 0.23 -9.56 2.10
N GLN A 177 1.46 -10.05 2.33
CA GLN A 177 1.85 -10.95 3.41
C GLN A 177 3.04 -10.43 4.25
N ASP A 178 3.56 -9.23 3.98
CA ASP A 178 4.68 -8.63 4.73
C ASP A 178 4.26 -7.38 5.52
N LYS A 179 4.67 -7.35 6.78
CA LYS A 179 4.52 -6.24 7.73
C LYS A 179 5.86 -5.73 8.26
N LYS A 180 6.95 -6.48 8.10
CA LYS A 180 8.20 -6.32 8.84
C LYS A 180 9.24 -5.52 8.07
N TYR A 181 9.26 -5.61 6.75
CA TYR A 181 10.17 -4.83 5.91
C TYR A 181 9.40 -3.67 5.26
N ARG A 182 9.54 -2.49 5.86
CA ARG A 182 8.97 -1.19 5.45
C ARG A 182 9.95 -0.08 5.80
#